data_AF-A0A4Q2WTS3-F1
#
_entry.id   AF-A0A4Q2WTS3-F1
#
_cell.length_a   1.000
_cell.length_b   1.000
_cell.length_c   1.000
_cell.angle_alpha   90.00
_cell.angle_beta   90.00
_cell.angle_gamma   90.00
#
_symmetry.space_group_name_H-M   'P 1'
#
loop_
_entity.id
_entity.type
_entity.pdbx_description
1 polymer ?
#
loop_
_entity_poly.entity_id
_entity_poly.type
_entity_poly.pdbx_seq_one_letter_code
_entity_poly.pdbx_strand_id
1 'polypeptide(L)'
;MTRLSCTLLAACLAAPLAHAATTCVDSAAGIAAALDAAEANGEDDDIRIVAGHYALPAALVHSTHEAFALRLSGGWAAGCSTRAGTATTLDGGGSHRVLQVTSDATGDLEITDLVFSGGWNDAATAGGALAVETASRDVLIERNLFAGNEDTHQGGAARIAVSTADSVVRLRNNIVVGNSAPEGAGLVVNAGIGDAWIVNNTVIANSTNVPGALCAGLCVFGGSAFTLSNNILWNNPAGDLHIGTTGTTTLLHNDIGSISGGAPGPGSVGNLDVEPGFGPGLFNLRLAADSPLVDAGLDAAPGGIGALDYGRMPRLQDAHVDIGAYEFSDAIFSDGFDVSP
;
A
#
# COMPACT_ATOMS: atom_id res chain seq x y z
N MET A 1 0.83 74.10 12.64
CA MET A 1 0.14 72.80 12.79
C MET A 1 0.64 71.87 11.69
N THR A 2 1.76 71.20 11.95
CA THR A 2 2.42 70.24 11.06
C THR A 2 1.87 68.85 11.35
N ARG A 3 1.22 68.20 10.37
CA ARG A 3 0.72 66.83 10.50
C ARG A 3 1.84 65.85 10.17
N LEU A 4 2.37 65.18 11.20
CA LEU A 4 3.19 63.98 11.07
C LEU A 4 2.32 62.84 10.55
N SER A 5 2.60 62.33 9.34
CA SER A 5 2.05 61.06 8.88
C SER A 5 2.97 59.95 9.37
N CYS A 6 2.43 59.10 10.24
CA CYS A 6 3.09 57.92 10.79
C CYS A 6 2.92 56.77 9.79
N THR A 7 3.99 56.39 9.09
CA THR A 7 3.98 55.24 8.19
C THR A 7 4.21 53.98 9.01
N LEU A 8 3.17 53.16 9.19
CA LEU A 8 3.27 51.84 9.79
C LEU A 8 4.03 50.91 8.82
N LEU A 9 5.23 50.48 9.21
CA LEU A 9 5.99 49.47 8.49
C LEU A 9 5.45 48.09 8.93
N ALA A 10 4.63 47.46 8.09
CA ALA A 10 4.19 46.09 8.30
C ALA A 10 5.38 45.15 8.04
N ALA A 11 5.92 44.57 9.10
CA ALA A 11 6.92 43.50 9.01
C ALA A 11 6.21 42.22 8.55
N CYS A 12 6.27 41.91 7.25
CA CYS A 12 5.95 40.58 6.74
C CYS A 12 7.01 39.61 7.27
N LEU A 13 6.67 38.82 8.30
CA LEU A 13 7.43 37.62 8.62
C LEU A 13 7.31 36.67 7.42
N ALA A 14 8.38 36.52 6.66
CA ALA A 14 8.52 35.41 5.74
C ALA A 14 8.59 34.14 6.59
N ALA A 15 7.51 33.36 6.61
CA ALA A 15 7.57 32.00 7.12
C ALA A 15 8.59 31.23 6.25
N PRO A 16 9.56 30.53 6.83
CA PRO A 16 10.40 29.63 6.05
C PRO A 16 9.49 28.61 5.35
N LEU A 17 9.75 28.37 4.06
CA LEU A 17 9.16 27.25 3.35
C LEU A 17 9.56 25.99 4.14
N ALA A 18 8.58 25.36 4.80
CA ALA A 18 8.76 24.07 5.45
C ALA A 18 9.13 23.06 4.35
N HIS A 19 10.41 22.76 4.25
CA HIS A 19 10.88 21.63 3.48
C HIS A 19 10.74 20.43 4.41
N ALA A 20 9.91 19.45 4.05
CA ALA A 20 9.87 18.18 4.76
C ALA A 20 11.31 17.68 4.97
N ALA A 21 11.70 17.45 6.22
CA ALA A 21 13.05 17.04 6.53
C ALA A 21 13.26 15.61 6.02
N THR A 22 13.93 15.48 4.86
CA THR A 22 14.29 14.15 4.36
C THR A 22 15.31 13.50 5.29
N THR A 23 14.90 12.42 5.94
CA THR A 23 15.73 11.62 6.84
C THR A 23 16.13 10.32 6.13
N CYS A 24 17.43 10.15 5.88
CA CYS A 24 17.98 8.94 5.28
C CYS A 24 18.42 7.97 6.36
N VAL A 25 17.93 6.72 6.32
CA VAL A 25 18.22 5.69 7.33
C VAL A 25 18.70 4.40 6.69
N ASP A 26 19.67 3.76 7.33
CA ASP A 26 20.35 2.55 6.83
C ASP A 26 20.54 1.49 7.93
N SER A 27 19.76 1.57 9.02
CA SER A 27 19.75 0.57 10.09
C SER A 27 18.37 0.46 10.73
N ALA A 28 18.05 -0.71 11.32
CA ALA A 28 16.77 -0.92 12.02
C ALA A 28 16.55 0.08 13.17
N ALA A 29 17.61 0.36 13.95
CA ALA A 29 17.57 1.36 15.00
C ALA A 29 17.38 2.79 14.45
N GLY A 30 17.99 3.09 13.29
CA GLY A 30 17.80 4.38 12.61
C GLY A 30 16.37 4.58 12.11
N ILE A 31 15.74 3.52 11.58
CA ILE A 31 14.32 3.56 11.17
C ILE A 31 13.43 3.86 12.37
N ALA A 32 13.59 3.13 13.48
CA ALA A 32 12.82 3.37 14.69
C ALA A 32 13.02 4.80 15.22
N ALA A 33 14.27 5.27 15.33
CA ALA A 33 14.56 6.61 15.81
C ALA A 33 14.00 7.72 14.90
N ALA A 34 13.94 7.51 13.59
CA ALA A 34 13.34 8.46 12.65
C ALA A 34 11.81 8.50 12.81
N LEU A 35 11.17 7.34 13.00
CA LEU A 35 9.72 7.27 13.26
C LEU A 35 9.35 7.93 14.60
N ASP A 36 10.16 7.71 15.64
CA ASP A 36 10.01 8.34 16.97
C ASP A 36 10.14 9.87 16.88
N ALA A 37 11.09 10.37 16.08
CA ALA A 37 11.30 11.80 15.89
C ALA A 37 10.11 12.46 15.17
N ALA A 38 9.54 11.77 14.19
CA ALA A 38 8.37 12.21 13.41
C ALA A 38 7.08 12.31 14.25
N GLU A 39 7.01 11.74 15.45
CA GLU A 39 5.78 11.76 16.26
C GLU A 39 5.38 13.17 16.75
N ALA A 40 6.35 14.07 16.90
CA ALA A 40 6.16 15.35 17.60
C ALA A 40 7.15 16.47 17.19
N ASN A 41 7.69 16.46 15.96
CA ASN A 41 8.69 17.45 15.52
C ASN A 41 8.07 18.73 14.93
N GLY A 42 6.76 18.74 14.68
CA GLY A 42 6.07 19.91 14.15
C GLY A 42 6.32 20.19 12.66
N GLU A 43 6.69 19.19 11.87
CA GLU A 43 6.93 19.30 10.43
C GLU A 43 6.53 18.04 9.66
N ASP A 44 6.46 18.14 8.32
CA ASP A 44 6.27 16.96 7.47
C ASP A 44 7.55 16.10 7.46
N ASP A 45 7.37 14.78 7.49
CA ASP A 45 8.45 13.79 7.56
C ASP A 45 8.59 13.00 6.26
N ASP A 46 9.81 12.94 5.72
CA ASP A 46 10.17 12.07 4.59
C ASP A 46 11.30 11.13 5.00
N ILE A 47 10.94 9.93 5.45
CA ILE A 47 11.86 8.89 5.89
C ILE A 47 12.16 7.95 4.71
N ARG A 48 13.42 7.98 4.28
CA ARG A 48 13.93 7.20 3.16
C ARG A 48 14.86 6.11 3.68
N ILE A 49 14.47 4.86 3.45
CA ILE A 49 15.21 3.69 3.92
C ILE A 49 16.09 3.15 2.79
N VAL A 50 17.39 3.06 3.06
CA VAL A 50 18.37 2.47 2.13
C VAL A 50 17.97 1.02 1.86
N ALA A 51 18.15 0.56 0.61
CA ALA A 51 17.93 -0.81 0.21
C ALA A 51 18.78 -1.77 1.04
N GLY A 52 18.20 -2.90 1.45
CA GLY A 52 18.82 -3.82 2.39
C GLY A 52 17.79 -4.65 3.13
N HIS A 53 18.27 -5.62 3.92
CA HIS A 53 17.46 -6.43 4.81
C HIS A 53 17.65 -5.98 6.26
N TYR A 54 16.55 -5.67 6.92
CA TYR A 54 16.50 -5.14 8.28
C TYR A 54 15.73 -6.11 9.17
N ALA A 55 16.47 -6.97 9.87
CA ALA A 55 15.90 -7.77 10.96
C ALA A 55 15.52 -6.85 12.12
N LEU A 56 14.23 -6.82 12.44
CA LEU A 56 13.69 -5.93 13.47
C LEU A 56 13.77 -6.59 14.85
N PRO A 57 14.41 -5.95 15.84
CA PRO A 57 14.46 -6.47 17.21
C PRO A 57 13.15 -6.24 18.01
N ALA A 58 12.26 -5.42 17.47
CA ALA A 58 10.94 -5.08 18.00
C ALA A 58 10.10 -4.48 16.87
N ALA A 59 8.78 -4.34 17.09
CA ALA A 59 7.92 -3.65 16.15
C ALA A 59 8.33 -2.18 15.97
N LEU A 60 8.31 -1.70 14.72
CA LEU A 60 8.38 -0.26 14.45
C LEU A 60 7.03 0.36 14.81
N VAL A 61 7.06 1.49 15.51
CA VAL A 61 5.86 2.21 15.94
C VAL A 61 6.00 3.67 15.54
N HIS A 62 4.91 4.25 15.06
CA HIS A 62 4.77 5.69 14.90
C HIS A 62 3.38 6.10 15.38
N SER A 63 3.32 6.94 16.40
CA SER A 63 2.09 7.44 17.00
C SER A 63 2.10 8.97 17.09
N THR A 64 1.42 9.65 16.17
CA THR A 64 1.42 11.12 16.11
C THR A 64 0.06 11.74 16.43
N HIS A 65 0.11 12.93 17.03
CA HIS A 65 -1.03 13.82 17.25
C HIS A 65 -0.96 15.07 16.37
N GLU A 66 0.00 15.12 15.45
CA GLU A 66 0.25 16.27 14.59
C GLU A 66 -0.37 16.09 13.21
N ALA A 67 -0.85 17.19 12.62
CA ALA A 67 -1.46 17.18 11.29
C ALA A 67 -0.41 17.35 10.18
N PHE A 68 0.77 16.74 10.35
CA PHE A 68 1.86 16.72 9.38
C PHE A 68 1.96 15.37 8.70
N ALA A 69 2.48 15.36 7.47
CA ALA A 69 2.55 14.16 6.65
C ALA A 69 3.69 13.24 7.08
N LEU A 70 3.45 11.92 7.10
CA LEU A 70 4.49 10.90 7.18
C LEU A 70 4.65 10.21 5.83
N ARG A 71 5.84 10.30 5.23
CA ARG A 71 6.24 9.53 4.05
C ARG A 71 7.33 8.55 4.42
N LEU A 72 7.06 7.27 4.28
CA LEU A 72 8.01 6.19 4.51
C LEU A 72 8.26 5.44 3.20
N SER A 73 9.51 5.40 2.74
CA SER A 73 9.81 4.76 1.45
C SER A 73 11.11 3.95 1.44
N GLY A 74 11.10 2.81 0.75
CA GLY A 74 12.24 1.87 0.66
C GLY A 74 12.95 1.84 -0.70
N GLY A 75 14.02 1.06 -0.82
CA GLY A 75 14.74 0.84 -2.08
C GLY A 75 15.67 1.99 -2.48
N TRP A 76 16.11 2.80 -1.52
CA TRP A 76 17.02 3.91 -1.77
C TRP A 76 18.49 3.47 -1.83
N ALA A 77 19.31 4.10 -2.65
CA ALA A 77 20.76 3.96 -2.59
C ALA A 77 21.30 4.66 -1.33
N ALA A 78 22.54 4.34 -0.94
CA ALA A 78 23.21 5.04 0.14
C ALA A 78 23.18 6.56 -0.08
N GLY A 79 22.75 7.32 0.94
CA GLY A 79 22.54 8.76 0.86
C GLY A 79 21.18 9.21 0.30
N CYS A 80 20.28 8.29 -0.02
CA CYS A 80 18.86 8.52 -0.32
C CYS A 80 18.54 9.58 -1.40
N SER A 81 19.45 9.75 -2.35
CA SER A 81 19.30 10.66 -3.49
C SER A 81 18.78 9.96 -4.75
N THR A 82 18.96 8.64 -4.84
CA THR A 82 18.57 7.80 -5.99
C THR A 82 18.06 6.45 -5.52
N ARG A 83 17.37 5.70 -6.38
CA ARG A 83 16.94 4.32 -6.08
C ARG A 83 18.08 3.33 -6.33
N ALA A 84 18.19 2.30 -5.49
CA ALA A 84 19.25 1.29 -5.58
C ALA A 84 18.98 0.18 -6.62
N GLY A 85 17.73 0.07 -7.11
CA GLY A 85 17.29 -1.07 -7.94
C GLY A 85 17.09 -2.38 -7.15
N THR A 86 17.32 -2.37 -5.84
CA THR A 86 17.08 -3.48 -4.91
C THR A 86 16.09 -3.06 -3.82
N ALA A 87 15.46 -4.04 -3.18
CA ALA A 87 14.39 -3.80 -2.21
C ALA A 87 14.92 -3.40 -0.81
N THR A 88 14.07 -2.71 -0.05
CA THR A 88 14.19 -2.62 1.41
C THR A 88 13.25 -3.63 2.05
N THR A 89 13.80 -4.60 2.76
CA THR A 89 13.04 -5.61 3.51
C THR A 89 13.05 -5.29 4.98
N LEU A 90 11.87 -5.09 5.55
CA LEU A 90 11.63 -4.99 6.98
C LEU A 90 11.12 -6.35 7.47
N ASP A 91 11.92 -7.02 8.27
CA ASP A 91 11.71 -8.41 8.67
C ASP A 91 11.39 -8.53 10.17
N GLY A 92 10.17 -8.95 10.48
CA GLY A 92 9.68 -9.16 11.85
C GLY A 92 10.19 -10.45 12.52
N GLY A 93 10.92 -11.31 11.79
CA GLY A 93 11.56 -12.53 12.32
C GLY A 93 10.58 -13.60 12.79
N GLY A 94 9.30 -13.52 12.41
CA GLY A 94 8.21 -14.37 12.89
C GLY A 94 7.86 -14.13 14.35
N SER A 95 8.23 -12.99 14.93
CA SER A 95 8.04 -12.69 16.36
C SER A 95 7.53 -11.28 16.63
N HIS A 96 7.55 -10.40 15.64
CA HIS A 96 7.15 -9.00 15.79
C HIS A 96 6.28 -8.56 14.64
N ARG A 97 5.26 -7.75 14.93
CA ARG A 97 4.63 -6.91 13.91
C ARG A 97 5.71 -6.03 13.30
N VAL A 98 5.69 -5.85 11.98
CA VAL A 98 6.73 -5.06 11.32
C VAL A 98 6.55 -3.57 11.60
N LEU A 99 5.36 -3.03 11.35
CA LEU A 99 5.07 -1.60 11.52
C LEU A 99 3.65 -1.37 12.06
N GLN A 100 3.53 -0.50 13.05
CA GLN A 100 2.29 0.08 13.53
C GLN A 100 2.30 1.60 13.35
N VAL A 101 1.27 2.12 12.72
CA VAL A 101 1.03 3.56 12.55
C VAL A 101 -0.29 3.92 13.18
N THR A 102 -0.27 4.84 14.14
CA THR A 102 -1.46 5.40 14.80
C THR A 102 -1.47 6.91 14.67
N SER A 103 -2.61 7.50 14.32
CA SER A 103 -2.78 8.95 14.34
C SER A 103 -4.23 9.34 14.61
N ASP A 104 -4.44 10.34 15.46
CA ASP A 104 -5.74 11.00 15.65
C ASP A 104 -5.82 12.37 14.95
N ALA A 105 -4.80 12.70 14.16
CA ALA A 105 -4.69 13.93 13.38
C ALA A 105 -4.82 13.65 11.89
N THR A 106 -5.05 14.72 11.12
CA THR A 106 -5.40 14.65 9.70
C THR A 106 -4.21 14.75 8.74
N GLY A 107 -2.99 14.48 9.22
CA GLY A 107 -1.78 14.47 8.39
C GLY A 107 -1.80 13.30 7.40
N ASP A 108 -1.22 13.49 6.21
CA ASP A 108 -1.23 12.47 5.17
C ASP A 108 -0.26 11.32 5.49
N LEU A 109 -0.54 10.12 5.02
CA LEU A 109 0.28 8.93 5.23
C LEU A 109 0.63 8.28 3.89
N GLU A 110 1.92 8.15 3.61
CA GLU A 110 2.43 7.42 2.44
C GLU A 110 3.42 6.33 2.88
N ILE A 111 3.17 5.07 2.50
CA ILE A 111 4.06 3.93 2.74
C ILE A 111 4.33 3.25 1.40
N THR A 112 5.57 3.32 0.92
CA THR A 112 5.89 2.89 -0.45
C THR A 112 7.19 2.12 -0.62
N ASP A 113 7.24 1.25 -1.64
CA ASP A 113 8.48 0.58 -2.07
C ASP A 113 9.17 -0.25 -0.96
N LEU A 114 8.39 -0.90 -0.07
CA LEU A 114 8.86 -1.75 1.03
C LEU A 114 8.45 -3.21 0.88
N VAL A 115 9.30 -4.11 1.41
CA VAL A 115 8.97 -5.52 1.60
C VAL A 115 8.73 -5.76 3.09
N PHE A 116 7.50 -6.14 3.45
CA PHE A 116 7.09 -6.58 4.77
C PHE A 116 7.10 -8.10 4.81
N SER A 117 8.02 -8.67 5.59
CA SER A 117 8.16 -10.14 5.70
C SER A 117 8.31 -10.59 7.14
N GLY A 118 7.92 -11.83 7.42
CA GLY A 118 8.09 -12.42 8.74
C GLY A 118 7.40 -11.63 9.86
N GLY A 119 6.40 -10.82 9.54
CA GLY A 119 5.58 -10.14 10.53
C GLY A 119 4.77 -11.15 11.33
N TRP A 120 4.69 -10.96 12.64
CA TRP A 120 3.87 -11.78 13.53
C TRP A 120 3.21 -10.92 14.61
N ASN A 121 1.90 -11.07 14.80
CA ASN A 121 1.17 -10.34 15.83
C ASN A 121 0.16 -11.21 16.59
N ASP A 122 0.19 -11.14 17.92
CA ASP A 122 -0.83 -11.70 18.82
C ASP A 122 -1.57 -10.64 19.65
N ALA A 123 -1.30 -9.35 19.42
CA ALA A 123 -1.96 -8.27 20.13
C ALA A 123 -3.39 -8.04 19.62
N ALA A 124 -4.18 -7.31 20.42
CA ALA A 124 -5.57 -7.00 20.09
C ALA A 124 -5.72 -6.12 18.84
N THR A 125 -4.78 -5.20 18.59
CA THR A 125 -4.67 -4.50 17.31
C THR A 125 -4.14 -5.48 16.29
N ALA A 126 -4.99 -5.80 15.31
CA ALA A 126 -4.68 -6.72 14.23
C ALA A 126 -3.74 -6.11 13.18
N GLY A 127 -3.09 -6.98 12.39
CA GLY A 127 -2.07 -6.63 11.42
C GLY A 127 -0.78 -7.38 11.73
N GLY A 128 -0.50 -8.46 11.01
CA GLY A 128 0.70 -9.28 11.21
C GLY A 128 1.96 -8.56 10.76
N ALA A 129 1.92 -7.90 9.59
CA ALA A 129 3.01 -7.03 9.14
C ALA A 129 2.72 -5.56 9.42
N LEU A 130 1.62 -5.03 8.88
CA LEU A 130 1.28 -3.61 8.95
C LEU A 130 -0.06 -3.39 9.67
N ALA A 131 -0.06 -2.53 10.67
CA ALA A 131 -1.28 -2.00 11.29
C ALA A 131 -1.33 -0.48 11.10
N VAL A 132 -2.37 0.02 10.45
CA VAL A 132 -2.65 1.45 10.31
C VAL A 132 -3.99 1.73 10.97
N GLU A 133 -4.00 2.58 12.00
CA GLU A 133 -5.22 3.13 12.62
C GLU A 133 -5.10 4.65 12.64
N THR A 134 -5.67 5.32 11.64
CA THR A 134 -5.38 6.74 11.39
C THR A 134 -6.61 7.60 11.15
N ALA A 135 -6.48 8.89 11.47
CA ALA A 135 -7.35 9.97 11.08
C ALA A 135 -6.82 10.75 9.85
N SER A 136 -5.80 10.25 9.16
CA SER A 136 -5.25 10.83 7.94
C SER A 136 -6.32 11.14 6.88
N ARG A 137 -6.15 12.27 6.19
CA ARG A 137 -7.02 12.63 5.05
C ARG A 137 -6.66 11.86 3.80
N ASP A 138 -5.37 11.69 3.54
CA ASP A 138 -4.88 10.88 2.43
C ASP A 138 -4.02 9.72 2.98
N VAL A 139 -4.36 8.50 2.58
CA VAL A 139 -3.59 7.29 2.90
C VAL A 139 -3.21 6.59 1.61
N LEU A 140 -1.92 6.51 1.32
CA LEU A 140 -1.35 5.81 0.17
C LEU A 140 -0.45 4.65 0.62
N ILE A 141 -0.86 3.43 0.31
CA ILE A 141 -0.05 2.22 0.47
C ILE A 141 0.25 1.70 -0.95
N GLU A 142 1.48 1.87 -1.41
CA GLU A 142 1.81 1.64 -2.81
C GLU A 142 3.14 0.90 -3.06
N ARG A 143 3.14 -0.05 -4.02
CA ARG A 143 4.33 -0.82 -4.42
C ARG A 143 5.01 -1.51 -3.24
N ASN A 144 4.22 -2.04 -2.32
CA ASN A 144 4.72 -2.86 -1.21
C ASN A 144 4.50 -4.34 -1.49
N LEU A 145 5.38 -5.17 -0.94
CA LEU A 145 5.21 -6.62 -0.90
C LEU A 145 4.96 -7.05 0.54
N PHE A 146 3.85 -7.76 0.76
CA PHE A 146 3.55 -8.42 2.03
C PHE A 146 3.64 -9.93 1.83
N ALA A 147 4.69 -10.54 2.38
CA ALA A 147 4.97 -11.95 2.17
C ALA A 147 5.19 -12.73 3.48
N GLY A 148 4.43 -13.80 3.68
CA GLY A 148 4.66 -14.73 4.80
C GLY A 148 4.49 -14.09 6.17
N ASN A 149 3.52 -13.19 6.32
CA ASN A 149 3.18 -12.56 7.60
C ASN A 149 2.00 -13.27 8.27
N GLU A 150 1.97 -13.26 9.60
CA GLU A 150 0.97 -13.95 10.41
C GLU A 150 0.32 -13.02 11.45
N ASP A 151 -1.00 -13.10 11.60
CA ASP A 151 -1.73 -12.50 12.72
C ASP A 151 -2.60 -13.57 13.39
N THR A 152 -2.63 -13.63 14.72
CA THR A 152 -3.42 -14.64 15.44
C THR A 152 -4.90 -14.27 15.57
N HIS A 153 -5.34 -13.15 14.99
CA HIS A 153 -6.72 -12.66 15.01
C HIS A 153 -7.22 -12.37 13.58
N GLN A 154 -6.76 -11.29 12.96
CA GLN A 154 -7.16 -10.87 11.62
C GLN A 154 -6.10 -10.02 10.92
N GLY A 155 -6.04 -10.02 9.58
CA GLY A 155 -5.12 -9.14 8.83
C GLY A 155 -3.68 -9.63 8.86
N GLY A 156 -3.42 -10.86 8.39
CA GLY A 156 -2.06 -11.44 8.40
C GLY A 156 -1.04 -10.55 7.70
N ALA A 157 -1.37 -10.04 6.51
CA ALA A 157 -0.55 -9.06 5.81
C ALA A 157 -0.68 -7.66 6.43
N ALA A 158 -1.89 -7.10 6.38
CA ALA A 158 -2.13 -5.77 6.88
C ALA A 158 -3.58 -5.53 7.32
N ARG A 159 -3.73 -4.66 8.33
CA ARG A 159 -4.99 -4.03 8.70
C ARG A 159 -4.87 -2.52 8.50
N ILE A 160 -5.78 -1.94 7.73
CA ILE A 160 -5.83 -0.50 7.46
C ILE A 160 -7.19 0.01 7.89
N ALA A 161 -7.22 0.83 8.93
CA ALA A 161 -8.41 1.45 9.50
C ALA A 161 -8.29 2.98 9.44
N VAL A 162 -9.20 3.63 8.72
CA VAL A 162 -9.21 5.09 8.56
C VAL A 162 -10.55 5.63 9.04
N SER A 163 -10.55 6.55 10.00
CA SER A 163 -11.79 6.98 10.69
C SER A 163 -12.29 8.36 10.27
N THR A 164 -11.48 9.15 9.58
CA THR A 164 -11.80 10.53 9.20
C THR A 164 -12.79 10.60 8.04
N ALA A 165 -13.74 11.53 8.15
CA ALA A 165 -14.68 11.85 7.08
C ALA A 165 -13.96 12.55 5.90
N ASP A 166 -14.44 12.28 4.69
CA ASP A 166 -13.85 12.72 3.42
C ASP A 166 -12.39 12.27 3.24
N SER A 167 -12.01 11.15 3.88
CA SER A 167 -10.71 10.52 3.69
C SER A 167 -10.63 9.82 2.33
N VAL A 168 -9.42 9.79 1.78
CA VAL A 168 -9.08 9.09 0.55
C VAL A 168 -8.07 8.00 0.88
N VAL A 169 -8.46 6.75 0.63
CA VAL A 169 -7.60 5.59 0.83
C VAL A 169 -7.20 5.01 -0.51
N ARG A 170 -5.90 4.89 -0.78
CA ARG A 170 -5.34 4.29 -1.99
C ARG A 170 -4.43 3.12 -1.63
N LEU A 171 -4.84 1.91 -2.00
CA LEU A 171 -3.99 0.72 -1.97
C LEU A 171 -3.68 0.36 -3.41
N ARG A 172 -2.43 0.55 -3.84
CA ARG A 172 -2.09 0.44 -5.26
C ARG A 172 -0.80 -0.32 -5.57
N ASN A 173 -0.80 -1.13 -6.63
CA ASN A 173 0.40 -1.81 -7.13
C ASN A 173 1.10 -2.66 -6.05
N ASN A 174 0.35 -3.16 -5.05
CA ASN A 174 0.91 -4.00 -3.98
C ASN A 174 0.80 -5.47 -4.34
N ILE A 175 1.73 -6.27 -3.80
CA ILE A 175 1.69 -7.72 -3.85
C ILE A 175 1.45 -8.23 -2.44
N VAL A 176 0.47 -9.12 -2.27
CA VAL A 176 0.09 -9.70 -0.99
C VAL A 176 -0.01 -11.21 -1.15
N VAL A 177 1.00 -11.92 -0.64
CA VAL A 177 1.17 -13.34 -0.93
C VAL A 177 1.54 -14.18 0.29
N GLY A 178 0.88 -15.33 0.45
CA GLY A 178 1.30 -16.32 1.43
C GLY A 178 1.18 -15.86 2.89
N ASN A 179 0.30 -14.91 3.19
CA ASN A 179 0.05 -14.46 4.56
C ASN A 179 -1.01 -15.34 5.23
N SER A 180 -1.03 -15.39 6.57
CA SER A 180 -2.00 -16.19 7.32
C SER A 180 -2.63 -15.45 8.49
N ALA A 181 -3.93 -15.64 8.70
CA ALA A 181 -4.62 -15.25 9.92
C ALA A 181 -5.91 -16.07 10.06
N PRO A 182 -6.54 -16.16 11.25
CA PRO A 182 -7.87 -16.75 11.37
C PRO A 182 -8.90 -16.10 10.43
N GLU A 183 -8.84 -14.78 10.25
CA GLU A 183 -9.73 -14.06 9.34
C GLU A 183 -8.98 -12.98 8.55
N GLY A 184 -9.26 -12.83 7.26
CA GLY A 184 -8.63 -11.79 6.44
C GLY A 184 -7.11 -11.88 6.41
N ALA A 185 -6.58 -13.06 6.06
CA ALA A 185 -5.14 -13.34 6.05
C ALA A 185 -4.32 -12.36 5.20
N GLY A 186 -4.85 -11.89 4.07
CA GLY A 186 -4.25 -10.85 3.25
C GLY A 186 -4.53 -9.47 3.83
N LEU A 187 -5.36 -8.70 3.13
CA LEU A 187 -5.64 -7.30 3.47
C LEU A 187 -7.01 -7.16 4.13
N VAL A 188 -7.06 -6.47 5.26
CA VAL A 188 -8.30 -6.00 5.88
C VAL A 188 -8.35 -4.48 5.84
N VAL A 189 -9.29 -3.93 5.07
CA VAL A 189 -9.45 -2.48 4.89
C VAL A 189 -10.78 -2.04 5.49
N ASN A 190 -10.72 -1.20 6.51
CA ASN A 190 -11.86 -0.54 7.14
C ASN A 190 -11.76 0.97 6.89
N ALA A 191 -12.43 1.47 5.85
CA ALA A 191 -12.40 2.87 5.48
C ALA A 191 -13.70 3.57 5.91
N GLY A 192 -13.54 4.65 6.69
CA GLY A 192 -14.58 5.42 7.37
C GLY A 192 -15.61 6.04 6.44
N ILE A 193 -15.65 7.36 6.27
CA ILE A 193 -16.56 8.02 5.32
C ILE A 193 -15.68 8.74 4.31
N GLY A 194 -15.83 8.44 3.03
CA GLY A 194 -14.98 8.95 1.96
C GLY A 194 -14.87 7.96 0.80
N ASP A 195 -13.74 7.97 0.12
CA ASP A 195 -13.44 7.09 -1.02
C ASP A 195 -12.28 6.15 -0.70
N ALA A 196 -12.44 4.87 -1.05
CA ALA A 196 -11.40 3.86 -0.97
C ALA A 196 -11.15 3.24 -2.36
N TRP A 197 -9.96 3.46 -2.90
CA TRP A 197 -9.54 2.95 -4.20
C TRP A 197 -8.47 1.88 -4.02
N ILE A 198 -8.78 0.68 -4.49
CA ILE A 198 -7.90 -0.48 -4.44
C ILE A 198 -7.58 -0.84 -5.89
N VAL A 199 -6.37 -0.55 -6.33
CA VAL A 199 -6.04 -0.48 -7.77
C VAL A 199 -4.81 -1.33 -8.08
N ASN A 200 -4.87 -2.18 -9.11
CA ASN A 200 -3.70 -2.91 -9.62
C ASN A 200 -2.97 -3.75 -8.54
N ASN A 201 -3.65 -4.34 -7.56
CA ASN A 201 -2.98 -5.20 -6.58
C ASN A 201 -3.04 -6.66 -7.02
N THR A 202 -2.07 -7.46 -6.59
CA THR A 202 -2.09 -8.91 -6.73
C THR A 202 -2.13 -9.54 -5.34
N VAL A 203 -3.27 -10.14 -4.98
CA VAL A 203 -3.53 -10.77 -3.69
C VAL A 203 -3.80 -12.26 -3.90
N ILE A 204 -2.84 -13.10 -3.51
CA ILE A 204 -2.86 -14.52 -3.87
C ILE A 204 -2.29 -15.42 -2.78
N ALA A 205 -2.83 -16.63 -2.67
CA ALA A 205 -2.31 -17.68 -1.79
C ALA A 205 -2.22 -17.27 -0.32
N ASN A 206 -3.05 -16.32 0.13
CA ASN A 206 -3.21 -16.03 1.55
C ASN A 206 -4.19 -17.04 2.13
N SER A 207 -3.95 -17.52 3.36
CA SER A 207 -4.69 -18.66 3.91
C SER A 207 -5.25 -18.39 5.29
N THR A 208 -6.47 -18.83 5.55
CA THR A 208 -7.02 -18.87 6.89
C THR A 208 -6.77 -20.21 7.57
N ASN A 209 -6.68 -20.20 8.90
CA ASN A 209 -6.47 -21.41 9.71
C ASN A 209 -7.72 -21.85 10.49
N VAL A 210 -8.84 -21.15 10.35
CA VAL A 210 -10.13 -21.52 10.97
C VAL A 210 -11.23 -21.78 9.93
N PRO A 211 -12.05 -22.84 10.12
CA PRO A 211 -13.20 -23.07 9.26
C PRO A 211 -14.23 -21.93 9.34
N GLY A 212 -14.79 -21.54 8.19
CA GLY A 212 -15.84 -20.53 8.11
C GLY A 212 -15.37 -19.08 8.12
N ALA A 213 -14.07 -18.82 7.99
CA ALA A 213 -13.55 -17.48 7.72
C ALA A 213 -14.22 -16.86 6.49
N LEU A 214 -14.46 -15.54 6.52
CA LEU A 214 -15.20 -14.83 5.47
C LEU A 214 -14.38 -14.58 4.20
N CYS A 215 -13.06 -14.47 4.37
CA CYS A 215 -12.07 -14.17 3.34
C CYS A 215 -10.68 -14.53 3.85
N ALA A 216 -9.81 -14.94 2.93
CA ALA A 216 -8.36 -14.89 3.16
C ALA A 216 -7.66 -13.87 2.28
N GLY A 217 -8.25 -13.47 1.14
CA GLY A 217 -7.66 -12.47 0.24
C GLY A 217 -7.85 -11.05 0.76
N LEU A 218 -8.79 -10.32 0.17
CA LEU A 218 -9.13 -8.94 0.51
C LEU A 218 -10.49 -8.87 1.20
N CYS A 219 -10.54 -8.20 2.35
CA CYS A 219 -11.77 -7.94 3.09
C CYS A 219 -11.98 -6.43 3.22
N VAL A 220 -13.11 -5.93 2.72
CA VAL A 220 -13.44 -4.49 2.77
C VAL A 220 -14.63 -4.23 3.68
N PHE A 221 -14.51 -3.20 4.52
CA PHE A 221 -15.49 -2.78 5.52
C PHE A 221 -15.50 -1.25 5.66
N GLY A 222 -16.54 -0.71 6.29
CA GLY A 222 -16.63 0.70 6.70
C GLY A 222 -17.79 1.43 6.04
N GLY A 223 -17.77 2.77 6.03
CA GLY A 223 -18.81 3.60 5.42
C GLY A 223 -18.43 4.12 4.03
N SER A 224 -17.17 4.00 3.62
CA SER A 224 -16.66 4.57 2.37
C SER A 224 -17.25 3.89 1.15
N ALA A 225 -17.24 4.62 0.03
CA ALA A 225 -17.41 4.02 -1.28
C ALA A 225 -16.10 3.35 -1.70
N PHE A 226 -16.15 2.06 -1.96
CA PHE A 226 -15.02 1.30 -2.48
C PHE A 226 -15.07 1.23 -4.00
N THR A 227 -13.96 1.48 -4.68
CA THR A 227 -13.76 1.08 -6.07
C THR A 227 -12.53 0.19 -6.16
N LEU A 228 -12.74 -1.04 -6.56
CA LEU A 228 -11.68 -2.01 -6.81
C LEU A 228 -11.49 -2.06 -8.33
N SER A 229 -10.27 -1.82 -8.80
CA SER A 229 -9.97 -1.85 -10.22
C SER A 229 -8.67 -2.55 -10.56
N ASN A 230 -8.65 -3.32 -11.65
CA ASN A 230 -7.46 -3.98 -12.17
C ASN A 230 -6.74 -4.89 -11.16
N ASN A 231 -7.42 -5.42 -10.14
CA ASN A 231 -6.78 -6.29 -9.16
C ASN A 231 -6.86 -7.75 -9.60
N ILE A 232 -5.84 -8.54 -9.24
CA ILE A 232 -5.91 -10.00 -9.22
C ILE A 232 -6.17 -10.42 -7.77
N LEU A 233 -7.33 -11.01 -7.50
CA LEU A 233 -7.68 -11.63 -6.22
C LEU A 233 -7.97 -13.11 -6.49
N TRP A 234 -6.96 -13.96 -6.28
CA TRP A 234 -7.00 -15.34 -6.77
C TRP A 234 -6.40 -16.34 -5.78
N ASN A 235 -6.92 -17.57 -5.77
CA ASN A 235 -6.39 -18.68 -4.96
C ASN A 235 -6.15 -18.32 -3.49
N ASN A 236 -7.07 -17.58 -2.85
CA ASN A 236 -7.07 -17.36 -1.41
C ASN A 236 -8.13 -18.28 -0.76
N PRO A 237 -7.74 -19.38 -0.08
CA PRO A 237 -8.71 -20.28 0.55
C PRO A 237 -9.62 -19.55 1.54
N ALA A 238 -10.91 -19.87 1.55
CA ALA A 238 -11.96 -19.15 2.29
C ALA A 238 -12.42 -17.81 1.70
N GLY A 239 -11.91 -17.40 0.54
CA GLY A 239 -12.49 -16.34 -0.30
C GLY A 239 -11.47 -15.29 -0.74
N ASP A 240 -11.58 -14.86 -1.99
CA ASP A 240 -10.68 -13.88 -2.62
C ASP A 240 -11.08 -12.45 -2.30
N LEU A 241 -12.38 -12.13 -2.39
CA LEU A 241 -12.96 -10.86 -1.99
C LEU A 241 -14.15 -11.07 -1.05
N HIS A 242 -14.10 -10.45 0.12
CA HIS A 242 -15.27 -10.26 0.98
C HIS A 242 -15.69 -8.80 1.01
N ILE A 243 -16.92 -8.54 0.58
CA ILE A 243 -17.57 -7.23 0.69
C ILE A 243 -18.39 -7.24 1.99
N GLY A 244 -17.87 -6.62 3.05
CA GLY A 244 -18.58 -6.50 4.31
C GLY A 244 -19.65 -5.40 4.27
N THR A 245 -19.94 -4.83 5.44
CA THR A 245 -20.72 -3.58 5.49
C THR A 245 -19.87 -2.45 4.93
N THR A 246 -20.25 -1.92 3.78
CA THR A 246 -19.61 -0.80 3.08
C THR A 246 -20.63 0.29 2.75
N GLY A 247 -20.18 1.41 2.19
CA GLY A 247 -21.01 2.21 1.28
C GLY A 247 -21.32 1.42 0.00
N THR A 248 -21.04 1.98 -1.17
CA THR A 248 -21.10 1.21 -2.44
C THR A 248 -19.74 0.59 -2.72
N THR A 249 -19.70 -0.66 -3.23
CA THR A 249 -18.47 -1.31 -3.67
C THR A 249 -18.53 -1.59 -5.18
N THR A 250 -17.84 -0.81 -6.00
CA THR A 250 -17.81 -0.94 -7.47
C THR A 250 -16.58 -1.71 -7.91
N LEU A 251 -16.76 -2.72 -8.78
CA LEU A 251 -15.67 -3.56 -9.30
C LEU A 251 -15.46 -3.31 -10.79
N LEU A 252 -14.25 -2.91 -11.19
CA LEU A 252 -13.91 -2.56 -12.57
C LEU A 252 -12.69 -3.35 -13.07
N HIS A 253 -12.83 -4.18 -14.10
CA HIS A 253 -11.69 -4.86 -14.74
C HIS A 253 -10.78 -5.62 -13.76
N ASN A 254 -11.34 -6.23 -12.71
CA ASN A 254 -10.57 -7.10 -11.82
C ASN A 254 -10.64 -8.54 -12.31
N ASP A 255 -9.68 -9.36 -11.90
CA ASP A 255 -9.78 -10.82 -11.96
C ASP A 255 -10.00 -11.35 -10.53
N ILE A 256 -11.18 -11.93 -10.27
CA ILE A 256 -11.62 -12.31 -8.92
C ILE A 256 -12.24 -13.71 -8.94
N GLY A 257 -11.59 -14.67 -8.29
CA GLY A 257 -12.06 -16.06 -8.28
C GLY A 257 -13.29 -16.31 -7.41
N SER A 258 -13.50 -15.49 -6.37
CA SER A 258 -14.66 -15.62 -5.49
C SER A 258 -15.02 -14.31 -4.78
N ILE A 259 -16.32 -14.03 -4.70
CA ILE A 259 -16.88 -12.88 -4.00
C ILE A 259 -17.89 -13.36 -2.96
N SER A 260 -17.77 -12.86 -1.73
CA SER A 260 -18.69 -13.15 -0.62
C SER A 260 -19.18 -11.87 0.07
N GLY A 261 -20.25 -11.99 0.87
CA GLY A 261 -20.84 -10.86 1.59
C GLY A 261 -21.85 -10.07 0.74
N GLY A 262 -21.63 -8.77 0.61
CA GLY A 262 -22.43 -7.86 -0.20
C GLY A 262 -22.26 -8.09 -1.70
N ALA A 263 -23.24 -7.63 -2.48
CA ALA A 263 -23.17 -7.69 -3.94
C ALA A 263 -22.35 -6.51 -4.49
N PRO A 264 -21.64 -6.69 -5.63
CA PRO A 264 -21.04 -5.59 -6.37
C PRO A 264 -22.08 -4.50 -6.69
N GLY A 265 -21.67 -3.25 -6.52
CA GLY A 265 -22.48 -2.07 -6.72
C GLY A 265 -22.75 -1.77 -8.20
N PRO A 266 -23.74 -0.90 -8.49
CA PRO A 266 -24.04 -0.45 -9.84
C PRO A 266 -22.80 0.13 -10.53
N GLY A 267 -22.66 -0.13 -11.83
CA GLY A 267 -21.51 0.31 -12.62
C GLY A 267 -20.32 -0.65 -12.61
N SER A 268 -20.39 -1.73 -11.83
CA SER A 268 -19.38 -2.80 -11.91
C SER A 268 -19.38 -3.46 -13.30
N VAL A 269 -18.22 -3.55 -13.95
CA VAL A 269 -18.07 -4.02 -15.34
C VAL A 269 -16.65 -4.48 -15.63
N GLY A 270 -16.46 -5.34 -16.62
CA GLY A 270 -15.14 -5.77 -17.10
C GLY A 270 -14.42 -6.77 -16.21
N ASN A 271 -15.02 -7.18 -15.08
CA ASN A 271 -14.40 -8.17 -14.20
C ASN A 271 -14.39 -9.57 -14.83
N LEU A 272 -13.32 -10.30 -14.57
CA LEU A 272 -13.01 -11.65 -15.01
C LEU A 272 -12.99 -12.61 -13.81
N ASP A 273 -13.12 -13.90 -14.14
CA ASP A 273 -12.92 -15.04 -13.24
C ASP A 273 -12.23 -16.11 -14.09
N VAL A 274 -10.92 -15.93 -14.27
CA VAL A 274 -10.08 -16.76 -15.14
C VAL A 274 -8.76 -17.05 -14.45
N GLU A 275 -8.12 -18.18 -14.78
CA GLU A 275 -6.78 -18.44 -14.25
C GLU A 275 -5.83 -17.30 -14.67
N PRO A 276 -5.12 -16.64 -13.72
CA PRO A 276 -4.28 -15.49 -14.04
C PRO A 276 -3.17 -15.77 -15.05
N GLY A 277 -2.71 -17.02 -15.15
CA GLY A 277 -1.67 -17.41 -16.11
C GLY A 277 -0.33 -16.76 -15.80
N PHE A 278 0.18 -16.93 -14.57
CA PHE A 278 1.52 -16.45 -14.22
C PHE A 278 2.62 -17.21 -14.97
N GLY A 279 3.73 -16.52 -15.22
CA GLY A 279 4.93 -17.11 -15.81
C GLY A 279 5.51 -18.24 -14.95
N PRO A 280 6.35 -19.11 -15.53
CA PRO A 280 6.94 -20.22 -14.80
C PRO A 280 7.85 -19.74 -13.66
N GLY A 281 7.95 -20.56 -12.61
CA GLY A 281 8.78 -20.30 -11.44
C GLY A 281 7.96 -20.23 -10.15
N LEU A 282 8.53 -20.71 -9.05
CA LEU A 282 7.88 -20.62 -7.76
C LEU A 282 7.79 -19.14 -7.35
N PHE A 283 6.58 -18.69 -6.99
CA PHE A 283 6.29 -17.29 -6.64
C PHE A 283 6.58 -16.27 -7.75
N ASN A 284 6.68 -16.70 -9.02
CA ASN A 284 6.64 -15.75 -10.13
C ASN A 284 5.20 -15.25 -10.27
N LEU A 285 4.99 -13.97 -9.92
CA LEU A 285 3.68 -13.32 -9.99
C LEU A 285 3.56 -12.35 -11.18
N ARG A 286 4.51 -12.41 -12.12
CA ARG A 286 4.38 -11.74 -13.41
C ARG A 286 3.53 -12.59 -14.33
N LEU A 287 2.65 -11.95 -15.10
CA LEU A 287 1.83 -12.63 -16.10
C LEU A 287 2.72 -13.27 -17.18
N ALA A 288 2.30 -14.42 -17.69
CA ALA A 288 2.85 -15.00 -18.91
C ALA A 288 2.31 -14.24 -20.13
N ALA A 289 3.03 -14.35 -21.26
CA ALA A 289 2.66 -13.65 -22.51
C ALA A 289 1.28 -14.05 -23.06
N ASP A 290 0.80 -15.24 -22.73
CA ASP A 290 -0.51 -15.77 -23.14
C ASP A 290 -1.58 -15.63 -22.05
N SER A 291 -1.28 -14.92 -20.96
CA SER A 291 -2.26 -14.64 -19.92
C SER A 291 -3.43 -13.82 -20.48
N PRO A 292 -4.69 -14.13 -20.09
CA PRO A 292 -5.85 -13.33 -20.46
C PRO A 292 -5.88 -11.96 -19.75
N LEU A 293 -4.95 -11.71 -18.83
CA LEU A 293 -4.90 -10.51 -18.00
C LEU A 293 -3.94 -9.42 -18.55
N VAL A 294 -3.17 -9.76 -19.59
CA VAL A 294 -2.32 -8.81 -20.31
C VAL A 294 -3.19 -7.91 -21.19
N ASP A 295 -2.93 -6.60 -21.18
CA ASP A 295 -3.69 -5.57 -21.90
C ASP A 295 -5.21 -5.59 -21.61
N ALA A 296 -5.62 -6.08 -20.44
CA ALA A 296 -7.02 -6.29 -20.08
C ALA A 296 -7.59 -5.27 -19.09
N GLY A 297 -6.76 -4.39 -18.55
CA GLY A 297 -7.11 -3.45 -17.49
C GLY A 297 -7.68 -2.11 -17.98
N LEU A 298 -8.04 -1.29 -17.01
CA LEU A 298 -8.59 0.05 -17.18
C LEU A 298 -7.50 1.12 -16.98
N ASP A 299 -7.11 1.79 -18.06
CA ASP A 299 -6.02 2.80 -18.05
C ASP A 299 -6.31 4.01 -17.14
N ALA A 300 -7.57 4.41 -17.08
CA ALA A 300 -8.04 5.55 -16.30
C ALA A 300 -8.83 5.11 -15.06
N ALA A 301 -8.30 4.13 -14.33
CA ALA A 301 -8.91 3.62 -13.11
C ALA A 301 -9.11 4.73 -12.05
N PRO A 302 -10.28 4.80 -11.37
CA PRO A 302 -10.48 5.69 -10.22
C PRO A 302 -9.41 5.47 -9.14
N GLY A 303 -8.91 6.56 -8.56
CA GLY A 303 -7.73 6.55 -7.70
C GLY A 303 -6.38 6.48 -8.41
N GLY A 304 -6.40 6.34 -9.74
CA GLY A 304 -5.22 6.38 -10.61
C GLY A 304 -4.40 5.10 -10.57
N ILE A 305 -3.82 4.73 -11.71
CA ILE A 305 -2.99 3.52 -11.88
C ILE A 305 -1.55 3.64 -11.33
N GLY A 306 -1.12 4.87 -11.02
CA GLY A 306 0.26 5.15 -10.61
C GLY A 306 1.21 5.24 -11.81
N ALA A 307 2.36 5.85 -11.59
CA ALA A 307 3.36 6.01 -12.65
C ALA A 307 4.06 4.69 -12.99
N LEU A 308 4.29 3.86 -11.98
CA LEU A 308 5.09 2.64 -12.07
C LEU A 308 4.36 1.44 -11.46
N ASP A 309 4.52 0.26 -12.06
CA ASP A 309 4.14 -1.03 -11.50
C ASP A 309 5.03 -1.42 -10.31
N TYR A 310 4.79 -2.58 -9.70
CA TYR A 310 5.64 -3.08 -8.61
C TYR A 310 7.09 -3.30 -9.08
N GLY A 311 7.28 -3.76 -10.32
CA GLY A 311 8.59 -3.94 -10.97
C GLY A 311 9.32 -2.64 -11.31
N ARG A 312 8.71 -1.48 -11.03
CA ARG A 312 9.18 -0.13 -11.35
C ARG A 312 9.24 0.18 -12.85
N MET A 313 8.46 -0.51 -13.66
CA MET A 313 8.24 -0.20 -15.06
C MET A 313 7.03 0.73 -15.22
N PRO A 314 6.95 1.58 -16.26
CA PRO A 314 5.76 2.38 -16.52
C PRO A 314 4.49 1.51 -16.54
N ARG A 315 3.38 1.98 -15.97
CA ARG A 315 2.13 1.18 -15.96
C ARG A 315 1.49 1.03 -17.33
N LEU A 316 1.43 2.09 -18.14
CA LEU A 316 0.91 1.95 -19.51
C LEU A 316 2.09 1.73 -20.46
N GLN A 317 2.27 0.50 -20.92
CA GLN A 317 3.35 0.13 -21.87
C GLN A 317 2.80 -0.18 -23.26
N ASP A 318 1.70 -0.91 -23.32
CA ASP A 318 1.10 -1.39 -24.56
C ASP A 318 -0.28 -0.76 -24.80
N ALA A 319 -1.28 -1.54 -25.21
CA ALA A 319 -2.59 -1.02 -25.60
C ALA A 319 -3.39 -0.58 -24.37
N HIS A 320 -3.33 -1.37 -23.31
CA HIS A 320 -3.96 -1.11 -22.02
C HIS A 320 -3.04 -1.55 -20.88
N VAL A 321 -3.30 -1.07 -19.68
CA VAL A 321 -2.62 -1.60 -18.48
C VAL A 321 -2.98 -3.06 -18.24
N ASP A 322 -2.04 -3.82 -17.69
CA ASP A 322 -2.33 -5.18 -17.24
C ASP A 322 -3.14 -5.19 -15.93
N ILE A 323 -3.96 -6.23 -15.75
CA ILE A 323 -4.61 -6.51 -14.48
C ILE A 323 -3.58 -7.10 -13.51
N GLY A 324 -3.42 -6.52 -12.33
CA GLY A 324 -2.47 -6.92 -11.30
C GLY A 324 -1.34 -5.92 -11.06
N ALA A 325 -0.43 -6.28 -10.16
CA ALA A 325 0.64 -5.40 -9.66
C ALA A 325 1.83 -5.21 -10.61
N TYR A 326 1.95 -6.07 -11.61
CA TYR A 326 2.99 -5.98 -12.63
C TYR A 326 2.38 -5.65 -13.98
N GLU A 327 3.15 -4.95 -14.81
CA GLU A 327 3.02 -5.06 -16.26
C GLU A 327 3.83 -6.25 -16.75
N PHE A 328 3.29 -6.92 -17.76
CA PHE A 328 4.02 -7.80 -18.64
C PHE A 328 5.06 -6.99 -19.40
N SER A 329 6.24 -7.57 -19.54
CA SER A 329 7.26 -7.03 -20.44
C SER A 329 7.97 -8.21 -21.07
N ASP A 330 8.06 -8.20 -22.41
CA ASP A 330 8.90 -9.14 -23.12
C ASP A 330 10.36 -8.74 -22.89
N ALA A 331 11.01 -9.39 -21.94
CA ALA A 331 12.39 -9.13 -21.54
C ALA A 331 13.41 -9.21 -22.71
N ILE A 332 12.98 -9.67 -23.90
CA ILE A 332 13.81 -9.71 -25.11
C ILE A 332 14.24 -8.33 -25.61
N PHE A 333 13.53 -7.24 -25.27
CA PHE A 333 13.89 -5.88 -25.74
C PHE A 333 14.42 -4.95 -24.66
N SER A 334 14.54 -5.39 -23.39
CA SER A 334 15.03 -4.53 -22.30
C SER A 334 16.56 -4.40 -22.23
N ASP A 335 17.32 -5.27 -22.91
CA ASP A 335 18.79 -5.21 -22.97
C ASP A 335 19.29 -4.33 -24.14
N GLY A 336 18.92 -3.05 -24.15
CA GLY A 336 19.68 -1.95 -24.79
C GLY A 336 20.48 -2.22 -26.07
N PHE A 337 19.93 -2.91 -27.07
CA PHE A 337 20.57 -3.12 -28.38
C PHE A 337 20.25 -2.03 -29.40
N ASP A 338 19.87 -0.83 -28.95
CA ASP A 338 19.87 0.36 -29.81
C ASP A 338 21.33 0.79 -30.07
N VAL A 339 21.93 0.17 -31.09
CA VAL A 339 23.11 0.72 -31.75
C VAL A 339 22.76 2.08 -32.33
N SER A 340 23.34 3.12 -31.75
CA SER A 340 23.21 4.49 -32.24
C SER A 340 23.81 4.60 -33.65
N PRO A 341 23.18 5.33 -34.60
CA PRO A 341 23.80 5.71 -35.87
C PRO A 341 24.94 6.73 -35.70
#